data_AF-B6FZR2-F1
#
_entry.id   AF-B6FZR2-F1
#
_cell.length_a   1.000
_cell.length_b   1.000
_cell.length_c   1.000
_cell.angle_alpha   90.00
_cell.angle_beta   90.00
_cell.angle_gamma   90.00
#
_symmetry.space_group_name_H-M   'P 1'
#
loop_
_entity.id
_entity.type
_entity.pdbx_description
1 polymer ?
#
loop_
_entity_poly.entity_id
_entity_poly.type
_entity_poly.pdbx_seq_one_letter_code
_entity_poly.pdbx_strand_id
1 'polypeptide(L)' 'MSKKDRFEVIYQETGLKSEKTILVDKKTGINYLFVANGFGGGLTPLLDKDGKPVVTK' A
#
# COMPACT_ATOMS: atom_id res chain seq x y z
N MET A 1 -12.16 21.98 -5.86
CA MET A 1 -11.19 21.17 -6.65
C MET A 1 -11.08 19.80 -5.97
N SER A 2 -11.92 18.83 -6.35
CA SER A 2 -11.89 17.49 -5.74
C SER A 2 -10.56 16.82 -6.15
N LYS A 3 -9.64 16.68 -5.21
CA LYS A 3 -8.42 15.88 -5.38
C LYS A 3 -8.92 14.45 -5.61
N LYS A 4 -8.76 13.90 -6.82
CA LYS A 4 -9.00 12.48 -7.04
C LYS A 4 -7.98 11.72 -6.20
N ASP A 5 -8.42 11.08 -5.12
CA ASP A 5 -7.57 10.21 -4.31
C ASP A 5 -7.02 9.12 -5.24
N ARG A 6 -5.72 9.15 -5.52
CA ARG A 6 -5.08 8.19 -6.43
C ARG A 6 -4.94 6.81 -5.80
N PHE A 7 -4.72 6.78 -4.49
CA PHE A 7 -4.49 5.55 -3.74
C PHE A 7 -5.73 5.18 -2.94
N GLU A 8 -6.05 3.90 -2.94
CA GLU A 8 -7.13 3.30 -2.15
C GLU A 8 -6.54 2.36 -1.11
N VAL A 9 -6.98 2.49 0.14
CA VAL A 9 -6.62 1.54 1.21
C VAL A 9 -7.55 0.34 1.11
N ILE A 10 -7.00 -0.84 0.77
CA ILE A 10 -7.78 -2.07 0.65
C ILE A 10 -7.60 -3.02 1.85
N TYR A 11 -6.58 -2.77 2.67
CA TYR A 11 -6.34 -3.49 3.91
C TYR A 11 -5.53 -2.62 4.86
N GLN A 12 -5.85 -2.68 6.15
CA GLN A 12 -5.12 -1.98 7.19
C GLN A 12 -5.07 -2.83 8.45
N GLU A 13 -3.86 -3.04 8.96
CA GLU A 13 -3.58 -3.70 10.23
C GLU A 13 -2.86 -2.70 11.13
N THR A 14 -3.58 -2.21 12.15
CA THR A 14 -3.05 -1.21 13.09
C THR A 14 -2.82 -1.84 14.45
N GLY A 15 -1.63 -1.65 15.02
CA GLY A 15 -1.28 -2.01 16.39
C GLY A 15 -0.65 -0.83 17.13
N LEU A 16 -0.47 -0.98 18.44
CA LEU A 16 0.07 0.05 19.35
C LEU A 16 1.42 0.67 18.92
N LYS A 17 2.24 -0.06 18.15
CA LYS A 17 3.58 0.38 17.73
C LYS A 17 3.80 0.38 16.22
N SER A 18 2.86 -0.17 15.45
CA SER A 18 3.07 -0.32 14.01
C SER A 18 1.76 -0.34 13.25
N GLU A 19 1.82 0.16 12.03
CA GLU A 19 0.74 0.11 11.05
C GLU A 19 1.25 -0.61 9.79
N LYS A 20 0.45 -1.53 9.25
CA LYS A 20 0.67 -2.12 7.93
C LYS A 20 -0.55 -1.85 7.06
N THR A 21 -0.35 -1.27 5.89
CA THR A 21 -1.44 -0.84 5.01
C THR A 21 -1.17 -1.32 3.59
N ILE A 22 -2.18 -1.92 2.95
CA ILE A 22 -2.14 -2.23 1.52
C ILE A 22 -2.85 -1.12 0.77
N LEU A 23 -2.12 -0.49 -0.14
CA LEU A 23 -2.60 0.58 -1.00
C LEU A 23 -2.69 0.08 -2.45
N VAL A 24 -3.78 0.40 -3.15
CA VAL A 24 -3.90 0.21 -4.61
C VAL A 24 -3.78 1.56 -5.29
N ASP A 25 -2.83 1.71 -6.21
CA ASP A 25 -2.77 2.85 -7.13
C ASP A 25 -3.83 2.70 -8.22
N LYS A 26 -4.94 3.44 -8.12
CA LYS A 26 -6.05 3.36 -9.08
C LYS A 26 -5.68 3.75 -10.51
N LYS A 27 -4.49 4.33 -10.75
CA LYS A 27 -3.99 4.61 -12.11
C LYS A 27 -3.29 3.40 -12.73
N THR A 28 -2.57 2.60 -11.93
CA THR A 28 -1.73 1.50 -12.44
C THR A 28 -2.22 0.12 -12.04
N GLY A 29 -3.10 0.04 -11.05
CA GLY A 29 -3.53 -1.18 -10.38
C GLY A 29 -2.49 -1.77 -9.43
N ILE A 30 -1.28 -1.20 -9.32
CA ILE A 30 -0.21 -1.77 -8.48
C ILE A 30 -0.56 -1.66 -7.01
N ASN A 31 -0.32 -2.76 -6.29
CA ASN A 31 -0.51 -2.87 -4.85
C ASN A 31 0.81 -2.56 -4.13
N TYR A 32 0.74 -1.79 -3.05
CA TYR A 32 1.88 -1.42 -2.22
C TYR A 32 1.64 -1.85 -0.78
N LEU A 33 2.68 -2.37 -0.14
CA LEU A 33 2.73 -2.52 1.32
C LEU A 33 3.43 -1.29 1.90
N PHE A 34 2.68 -0.53 2.68
CA PHE A 34 3.20 0.49 3.56
C PHE A 34 3.35 -0.08 4.97
N VAL A 35 4.49 0.16 5.61
CA VAL A 35 4.70 -0.14 7.03
C VAL A 35 5.19 1.10 7.73
N ALA A 36 4.54 1.49 8.82
CA ALA A 36 5.02 2.51 9.75
C ALA A 36 5.30 1.87 11.12
N ASN A 37 6.37 2.31 11.79
CA ASN A 37 6.70 1.93 13.16
C ASN A 37 7.41 3.09 13.86
N GLY A 38 6.79 3.62 14.92
CA GLY A 38 7.29 4.81 15.62
C GLY A 38 7.43 6.01 14.66
N PHE A 39 8.65 6.51 14.51
CA PHE A 39 8.98 7.67 13.67
C PHE A 39 9.50 7.28 12.26
N GLY A 40 9.51 5.99 11.93
CA GLY A 40 10.00 5.47 10.66
C GLY A 40 8.92 4.75 9.86
N GLY A 41 9.16 4.61 8.56
CA GLY A 41 8.30 3.82 7.70
C GLY A 41 8.95 3.50 6.36
N GLY A 42 8.34 2.56 5.64
CA GLY A 42 8.78 2.10 4.34
C GLY A 42 7.60 1.77 3.44
N LEU A 43 7.83 1.88 2.14
CA LEU A 43 6.87 1.55 1.10
C LEU A 43 7.55 0.64 0.08
N THR A 44 6.90 -0.47 -0.27
CA THR A 44 7.34 -1.37 -1.33
C THR A 44 6.14 -1.81 -2.18
N PRO A 45 6.30 -2.04 -3.49
CA PRO A 45 5.33 -2.85 -4.23
C PRO A 45 5.19 -4.23 -3.56
N LEU A 46 3.96 -4.74 -3.48
CA LEU A 46 3.73 -6.15 -3.18
C LEU A 46 4.16 -6.97 -4.39
N LEU A 47 4.98 -8.00 -4.19
CA LEU A 47 5.50 -8.84 -5.26
C LEU A 47 4.79 -10.19 -5.28
N ASP A 48 4.55 -10.70 -6.48
CA ASP A 48 4.09 -12.06 -6.70
C ASP A 48 5.24 -13.07 -6.63
N LYS A 49 4.93 -14.35 -6.85
CA LYS A 49 5.89 -15.46 -6.84
C LYS A 49 7.03 -15.33 -7.87
N ASP A 50 6.85 -14.51 -8.90
CA ASP A 50 7.81 -14.30 -9.99
C ASP A 50 8.59 -12.99 -9.79
N GLY A 51 8.39 -12.30 -8.66
CA GLY A 51 9.04 -11.03 -8.33
C GLY A 51 8.46 -9.82 -9.06
N LYS A 52 7.27 -9.94 -9.66
CA LYS A 52 6.58 -8.84 -10.33
C LYS A 52 5.59 -8.15 -9.40
N PRO A 53 5.30 -6.86 -9.58
CA PRO A 53 4.28 -6.18 -8.79
C PRO A 53 2.90 -6.83 -8.94
N VAL A 54 2.20 -7.00 -7.82
CA VAL A 54 0.80 -7.44 -7.78
C VAL A 54 -0.10 -6.32 -8.32
N VAL A 55 -0.98 -6.65 -9.26
CA VAL A 55 -1.89 -5.71 -9.93
C VAL A 55 -3.35 -6.11 -9.68
N THR A 56 -4.14 -5.17 -9.16
CA THR A 56 -5.60 -5.27 -8.96
C THR A 56 -6.29 -4.47 -10.05
N LYS A 57 -7.29 -5.07 -10.71
CA LYS A 57 -8.10 -4.43 -11.76
C LYS A 57 -9.33 -3.74 -11.18
#